data_AF-A0A938U216-F1
#
_entry.id   AF-A0A938U216-F1
#
_cell.length_a   1.000
_cell.length_b   1.000
_cell.length_c   1.000
_cell.angle_alpha   90.00
_cell.angle_beta   90.00
_cell.angle_gamma   90.00
#
_symmetry.space_group_name_H-M   'P 1'
#
loop_
_entity.id
_entity.type
_entity.pdbx_description
1 polymer ?
#
loop_
_entity_poly.entity_id
_entity_poly.type
_entity_poly.pdbx_seq_one_letter_code
_entity_poly.pdbx_strand_id
1 'polypeptide(L)'
;MAIRGPQGAPLPPDAATSRAPSSSPQQRLVDFGMARTPAEARAVLQQIVALLAGAGFPVPKTGSPDQQLPSALREFQQSAGLPATGQLDAATVRALQQQGLAPARPDDGARAGSTTTAPPAPDAVRFVPAGPSRVADALPRLRAGAGADAAPGARARDVETDAARARVDAGRPDVRLDLQGLLGALRTAGFAGVGRGREQLADAVKKLQRADGLPVTGRLDAATAQALERRGVLNAATAQALKEQDPAWRAAAATAAATTAATTANAEPRTPVDGAPAEPVAPGTVAPRSEDAEGRGGPPPTMTSGAGRGDEGGDSTTRGATEHNGVVDDGEEGGDGDGVGRDAAGDDDAERKQGNANVDGDDDEAGSHWRAPSLSAQIERALAGVRRDDDRRGAATYRLELLLVRPGVYTAGQPAPELLRLVVERAGPFDDAWGRALAALNDRLRRHDPDARPLTDDDVRVALRRARYRDDAG
;
A
#
# COMPACT_ATOMS: atom_id res chain seq x y z
N MET A 1 -37.79 -78.31 36.61
CA MET A 1 -36.63 -77.45 36.94
C MET A 1 -35.92 -77.11 35.65
N ALA A 2 -36.11 -75.90 35.13
CA ALA A 2 -35.52 -75.47 33.86
C ALA A 2 -34.31 -74.57 34.14
N ILE A 3 -33.14 -75.02 33.72
CA ILE A 3 -31.85 -74.34 33.84
C ILE A 3 -31.78 -73.29 32.72
N ARG A 4 -31.75 -72.01 33.10
CA ARG A 4 -31.65 -70.86 32.21
C ARG A 4 -30.18 -70.42 32.16
N GLY A 5 -29.54 -70.57 30.99
CA GLY A 5 -28.15 -70.19 30.75
C GLY A 5 -27.92 -68.67 30.69
N PRO A 6 -26.65 -68.22 30.78
CA PRO A 6 -26.28 -66.82 30.91
C PRO A 6 -26.47 -66.03 29.61
N GLN A 7 -27.00 -64.81 29.76
CA GLN A 7 -27.22 -63.83 28.72
C GLN A 7 -25.88 -63.39 28.09
N GLY A 8 -25.81 -63.44 26.76
CA GLY A 8 -24.70 -62.92 25.97
C GLY A 8 -24.58 -61.41 26.11
N ALA A 9 -23.37 -60.94 26.37
CA ALA A 9 -23.02 -59.53 26.40
C ALA A 9 -23.14 -58.92 24.98
N PRO A 10 -23.72 -57.70 24.85
CA PRO A 10 -23.76 -57.00 23.57
C PRO A 10 -22.34 -56.62 23.14
N LEU A 11 -21.98 -57.02 21.91
CA LEU A 11 -20.76 -56.59 21.23
C LEU A 11 -20.76 -55.05 21.10
N PRO A 12 -19.63 -54.36 21.36
CA PRO A 12 -19.51 -52.93 21.11
C PRO A 12 -19.65 -52.67 19.60
N PRO A 13 -20.35 -51.58 19.18
CA PRO A 13 -20.44 -51.21 17.79
C PRO A 13 -19.05 -50.90 17.24
N ASP A 14 -18.76 -51.45 16.07
CA ASP A 14 -17.53 -51.26 15.32
C ASP A 14 -17.09 -49.81 15.33
N ALA A 15 -15.90 -49.56 15.90
CA ALA A 15 -15.16 -48.34 15.74
C ALA A 15 -14.74 -48.22 14.26
N ALA A 16 -15.68 -47.80 13.41
CA ALA A 16 -15.45 -47.36 12.05
C ALA A 16 -14.48 -46.17 12.12
N THR A 17 -13.19 -46.51 12.05
CA THR A 17 -12.08 -45.59 12.01
C THR A 17 -12.27 -44.75 10.75
N SER A 18 -12.86 -43.56 10.92
CA SER A 18 -12.95 -42.53 9.88
C SER A 18 -11.53 -42.05 9.58
N ARG A 19 -10.80 -42.83 8.79
CA ARG A 19 -9.50 -42.49 8.25
C ARG A 19 -9.74 -41.49 7.13
N ALA A 20 -9.98 -40.22 7.49
CA ALA A 20 -10.04 -39.14 6.52
C ALA A 20 -8.77 -39.18 5.65
N PRO A 21 -8.88 -39.09 4.32
CA PRO A 21 -7.71 -39.06 3.47
C PRO A 21 -6.87 -37.83 3.84
N SER A 22 -5.68 -38.08 4.39
CA SER A 22 -4.69 -37.04 4.67
C SER A 22 -4.12 -36.55 3.35
N SER A 23 -4.88 -35.72 2.63
CA SER A 23 -4.40 -35.06 1.42
C SER A 23 -3.14 -34.28 1.78
N SER A 24 -2.04 -34.60 1.09
CA SER A 24 -0.76 -33.96 1.37
C SER A 24 -0.85 -32.44 1.17
N PRO A 25 -0.02 -31.64 1.85
CA PRO A 25 -0.04 -30.18 1.71
C PRO A 25 0.11 -29.71 0.26
N GLN A 26 0.89 -30.44 -0.55
CA GLN A 26 1.03 -30.16 -1.98
C GLN A 26 -0.29 -30.33 -2.72
N GLN A 27 -1.03 -31.41 -2.45
CA GLN A 27 -2.29 -31.68 -3.11
C GLN A 27 -3.29 -30.56 -2.80
N ARG A 28 -3.32 -30.08 -1.57
CA ARG A 28 -4.20 -28.96 -1.18
C ARG A 28 -3.86 -27.67 -1.91
N LEU A 29 -2.58 -27.35 -2.11
CA LEU A 29 -2.19 -26.18 -2.91
C LEU A 29 -2.68 -26.28 -4.36
N VAL A 30 -2.68 -27.50 -4.92
CA VAL A 30 -3.22 -27.76 -6.24
C VAL A 30 -4.76 -27.65 -6.23
N ASP A 31 -5.42 -28.20 -5.23
CA ASP A 31 -6.89 -28.14 -5.07
C ASP A 31 -7.37 -26.69 -4.88
N PHE A 32 -6.62 -25.86 -4.15
CA PHE A 32 -6.85 -24.41 -4.03
C PHE A 32 -6.39 -23.62 -5.26
N GLY A 33 -5.79 -24.30 -6.24
CA GLY A 33 -5.30 -23.71 -7.48
C GLY A 33 -4.13 -22.75 -7.32
N MET A 34 -3.46 -22.71 -6.17
CA MET A 34 -2.23 -21.94 -5.97
C MET A 34 -1.04 -22.53 -6.72
N ALA A 35 -1.13 -23.80 -7.09
CA ALA A 35 -0.18 -24.47 -7.97
C ALA A 35 -0.94 -25.31 -9.01
N ARG A 36 -0.40 -25.41 -10.22
CA ARG A 36 -0.97 -26.27 -11.28
C ARG A 36 -0.38 -27.67 -11.24
N THR A 37 0.84 -27.79 -10.73
CA THR A 37 1.59 -29.04 -10.70
C THR A 37 2.14 -29.34 -9.31
N PRO A 38 2.41 -30.62 -8.97
CA PRO A 38 3.05 -30.97 -7.71
C PRO A 38 4.45 -30.34 -7.53
N ALA A 39 5.17 -30.09 -8.63
CA ALA A 39 6.47 -29.44 -8.58
C ALA A 39 6.35 -27.95 -8.21
N GLU A 40 5.38 -27.25 -8.80
CA GLU A 40 5.05 -25.88 -8.46
C GLU A 40 4.53 -25.76 -7.03
N ALA A 41 3.71 -26.71 -6.57
CA ALA A 41 3.23 -26.77 -5.20
C ALA A 41 4.39 -26.83 -4.19
N ARG A 42 5.46 -27.60 -4.50
CA ARG A 42 6.66 -27.64 -3.66
C ARG A 42 7.39 -26.31 -3.61
N ALA A 43 7.51 -25.61 -4.73
CA ALA A 43 8.12 -24.28 -4.78
C ALA A 43 7.32 -23.27 -3.95
N VAL A 44 5.99 -23.29 -4.08
CA VAL A 44 5.08 -22.44 -3.29
C VAL A 44 5.18 -22.78 -1.80
N LEU A 45 5.24 -24.05 -1.40
CA LEU A 45 5.44 -24.43 0.01
C LEU A 45 6.76 -23.90 0.55
N GLN A 46 7.87 -24.05 -0.18
CA GLN A 46 9.17 -23.52 0.23
C GLN A 46 9.13 -21.99 0.40
N GLN A 47 8.45 -21.30 -0.50
CA GLN A 47 8.28 -19.85 -0.43
C GLN A 47 7.45 -19.44 0.80
N ILE A 48 6.33 -20.12 1.07
CA ILE A 48 5.52 -19.87 2.26
C ILE A 48 6.33 -20.11 3.54
N VAL A 49 7.10 -21.20 3.61
CA VAL A 49 7.97 -21.49 4.77
C VAL A 49 9.03 -20.40 4.96
N ALA A 50 9.66 -19.94 3.88
CA ALA A 50 10.65 -18.86 3.93
C ALA A 50 10.02 -17.53 4.38
N LEU A 51 8.82 -17.21 3.89
CA LEU A 51 8.07 -16.02 4.29
C LEU A 51 7.65 -16.07 5.77
N LEU A 52 7.15 -17.22 6.24
CA LEU A 52 6.81 -17.42 7.64
C LEU A 52 8.04 -17.30 8.56
N ALA A 53 9.18 -17.87 8.16
CA ALA A 53 10.44 -17.71 8.88
C ALA A 53 10.89 -16.24 8.92
N GLY A 54 10.77 -15.52 7.81
CA GLY A 54 11.09 -14.09 7.71
C GLY A 54 10.16 -13.21 8.56
N ALA A 55 8.90 -13.61 8.70
CA ALA A 55 7.92 -12.96 9.57
C ALA A 55 8.11 -13.28 11.07
N GLY A 56 9.08 -14.12 11.41
CA GLY A 56 9.43 -14.46 12.80
C GLY A 56 8.65 -15.63 13.38
N PHE A 57 7.88 -16.37 12.57
CA PHE A 57 7.25 -17.61 13.03
C PHE A 57 8.32 -18.70 13.18
N PRO A 58 8.28 -19.51 14.26
CA PRO A 58 9.28 -20.52 14.51
C PRO A 58 9.17 -21.65 13.48
N VAL A 59 10.17 -21.76 12.61
CA VAL A 59 10.30 -22.85 11.63
C VAL A 59 11.45 -23.78 12.08
N PRO A 60 11.23 -25.10 12.18
CA PRO A 60 12.29 -26.06 12.47
C PRO A 60 13.41 -25.93 11.43
N LYS A 61 14.67 -25.79 11.87
CA LYS A 61 15.82 -25.62 10.94
C LYS A 61 16.13 -26.87 10.10
N THR A 62 15.58 -28.02 10.49
CA THR A 62 15.83 -29.31 9.87
C THR A 62 14.50 -29.98 9.51
N GLY A 63 14.44 -30.61 8.34
CA GLY A 63 13.26 -31.33 7.86
C GLY A 63 12.90 -30.93 6.43
N SER A 64 12.00 -31.70 5.82
CA SER A 64 11.39 -31.27 4.55
C SER A 64 10.43 -30.10 4.79
N PRO A 65 10.15 -29.26 3.77
CA PRO A 65 9.18 -28.18 3.88
C PRO A 65 7.81 -28.66 4.41
N ASP A 66 7.42 -29.89 4.06
CA ASP A 66 6.19 -30.54 4.52
C ASP A 66 6.17 -30.81 6.03
N GLN A 67 7.33 -31.06 6.64
CA GLN A 67 7.46 -31.26 8.09
C GLN A 67 7.57 -29.93 8.83
N GLN A 68 8.17 -28.93 8.21
CA GLN A 68 8.36 -27.59 8.78
C GLN A 68 7.04 -26.81 8.82
N LEU A 69 6.28 -26.86 7.73
CA LEU A 69 5.10 -26.02 7.52
C LEU A 69 4.00 -26.18 8.60
N PRO A 70 3.62 -27.38 9.07
CA PRO A 70 2.53 -27.53 10.03
C PRO A 70 2.78 -26.87 11.39
N SER A 71 4.05 -26.75 11.78
CA SER A 71 4.42 -26.05 13.02
C SER A 71 4.30 -24.53 12.86
N ALA A 72 4.84 -23.99 11.77
CA ALA A 72 4.74 -22.57 11.44
C ALA A 72 3.28 -22.13 11.20
N LEU A 73 2.48 -22.98 10.55
CA LEU A 73 1.06 -22.71 10.31
C LEU A 73 0.24 -22.67 11.60
N ARG A 74 0.55 -23.50 12.61
CA ARG A 74 -0.18 -23.45 13.89
C ARG A 74 0.00 -22.11 14.59
N GLU A 75 1.24 -21.64 14.66
CA GLU A 75 1.58 -20.35 15.25
C GLU A 75 0.95 -19.19 14.46
N PHE A 76 1.02 -19.25 13.12
CA PHE A 76 0.36 -18.28 12.26
C PHE A 76 -1.15 -18.26 12.49
N GLN A 77 -1.81 -19.43 12.45
CA GLN A 77 -3.25 -19.56 12.69
C GLN A 77 -3.64 -19.01 14.05
N GLN A 78 -2.90 -19.34 15.11
CA GLN A 78 -3.13 -18.82 16.45
C GLN A 78 -2.99 -17.29 16.50
N SER A 79 -1.96 -16.73 15.86
CA SER A 79 -1.77 -15.27 15.78
C SER A 79 -2.85 -14.54 14.97
N ALA A 80 -3.44 -15.24 13.99
CA ALA A 80 -4.52 -14.73 13.15
C ALA A 80 -5.93 -14.99 13.72
N GLY A 81 -6.04 -15.59 14.91
CA GLY A 81 -7.34 -15.95 15.52
C GLY A 81 -8.07 -17.11 14.83
N LEU A 82 -7.35 -17.93 14.06
CA LEU A 82 -7.86 -19.12 13.40
C LEU A 82 -7.60 -20.39 14.25
N PRO A 83 -8.37 -21.46 14.05
CA PRO A 83 -8.07 -22.75 14.67
C PRO A 83 -6.66 -23.24 14.28
N ALA A 84 -5.79 -23.48 15.27
CA ALA A 84 -4.41 -23.92 15.09
C ALA A 84 -4.31 -25.41 14.69
N THR A 85 -4.86 -25.75 13.53
CA THR A 85 -4.89 -27.11 12.97
C THR A 85 -3.55 -27.51 12.35
N GLY A 86 -2.71 -26.53 11.99
CA GLY A 86 -1.48 -26.73 11.21
C GLY A 86 -1.73 -27.17 9.78
N GLN A 87 -2.97 -27.11 9.31
CA GLN A 87 -3.35 -27.47 7.96
C GLN A 87 -3.53 -26.23 7.11
N LEU A 88 -3.12 -26.31 5.85
CA LEU A 88 -3.44 -25.29 4.86
C LEU A 88 -4.89 -25.49 4.42
N ASP A 89 -5.81 -24.70 4.98
CA ASP A 89 -7.23 -24.64 4.59
C ASP A 89 -7.56 -23.29 3.92
N ALA A 90 -8.78 -23.16 3.37
CA ALA A 90 -9.17 -21.96 2.63
C ALA A 90 -9.08 -20.68 3.48
N ALA A 91 -9.42 -20.77 4.77
CA ALA A 91 -9.36 -19.64 5.70
C ALA A 91 -7.91 -19.21 5.96
N THR A 92 -7.03 -20.17 6.19
CA THR A 92 -5.59 -19.96 6.41
C THR A 92 -4.92 -19.37 5.17
N VAL A 93 -5.26 -19.86 3.98
CA VAL A 93 -4.76 -19.31 2.71
C VAL A 93 -5.15 -17.85 2.55
N ARG A 94 -6.43 -17.52 2.79
CA ARG A 94 -6.91 -16.15 2.70
C ARG A 94 -6.20 -15.23 3.69
N ALA A 95 -5.98 -15.69 4.93
CA ALA A 95 -5.22 -14.96 5.93
C ALA A 95 -3.76 -14.73 5.52
N LEU A 96 -3.09 -15.74 4.95
CA LEU A 96 -1.72 -15.60 4.43
C LEU A 96 -1.65 -14.57 3.30
N GLN A 97 -2.64 -14.55 2.39
CA GLN A 97 -2.72 -13.56 1.31
C GLN A 97 -2.95 -12.15 1.84
N GLN A 98 -3.84 -11.97 2.82
CA GLN A 98 -4.11 -10.67 3.45
C GLN A 98 -2.88 -10.08 4.14
N GLN A 99 -2.01 -10.93 4.68
CA GLN A 99 -0.75 -10.55 5.33
C GLN A 99 0.41 -10.42 4.33
N GLY A 100 0.19 -10.67 3.04
CA GLY A 100 1.27 -10.68 2.02
C GLY A 100 2.28 -11.82 2.19
N LEU A 101 1.93 -12.86 2.96
CA LEU A 101 2.77 -14.03 3.26
C LEU A 101 2.51 -15.21 2.31
N ALA A 102 1.65 -15.03 1.31
CA ALA A 102 1.46 -15.96 0.21
C ALA A 102 1.86 -15.29 -1.11
N PRO A 103 2.61 -15.98 -2.00
CA PRO A 103 2.90 -15.45 -3.32
C PRO A 103 1.60 -15.20 -4.10
N ALA A 104 1.52 -14.04 -4.77
CA ALA A 104 0.47 -13.79 -5.74
C ALA A 104 0.54 -14.88 -6.81
N ARG A 105 -0.63 -15.32 -7.29
CA ARG A 105 -0.73 -16.44 -8.21
C ARG A 105 0.11 -16.13 -9.45
N PRO A 106 0.96 -17.05 -9.94
CA PRO A 106 1.85 -16.77 -11.08
C PRO A 106 1.10 -16.36 -12.37
N ASP A 107 -0.21 -16.60 -12.44
CA ASP A 107 -1.06 -16.26 -13.58
C ASP A 107 -1.73 -14.89 -13.52
N ASP A 108 -1.75 -14.22 -12.36
CA ASP A 108 -2.35 -12.89 -12.24
C ASP A 108 -1.54 -11.84 -13.03
N GLY A 109 -0.28 -12.15 -13.39
CA GLY A 109 0.56 -11.34 -14.28
C GLY A 109 0.58 -11.76 -15.76
N ALA A 110 0.17 -12.99 -16.10
CA ALA A 110 0.39 -13.57 -17.43
C ALA A 110 -0.85 -13.57 -18.36
N ARG A 111 -2.05 -13.29 -17.83
CA ARG A 111 -3.31 -13.31 -18.62
C ARG A 111 -3.68 -11.99 -19.31
N ALA A 112 -2.83 -10.97 -19.28
CA ALA A 112 -3.08 -9.69 -19.95
C ALA A 112 -2.91 -9.70 -21.49
N GLY A 113 -2.75 -10.84 -22.17
CA GLY A 113 -2.33 -10.83 -23.58
C GLY A 113 -2.71 -12.01 -24.47
N SER A 114 -3.78 -12.75 -24.24
CA SER A 114 -4.20 -13.79 -25.21
C SER A 114 -5.71 -13.92 -25.34
N THR A 115 -6.23 -13.29 -26.40
CA THR A 115 -7.57 -13.51 -26.94
C THR A 115 -7.64 -14.91 -27.55
N THR A 116 -8.31 -15.85 -26.86
CA THR A 116 -8.85 -17.06 -27.48
C THR A 116 -10.36 -17.03 -27.32
N THR A 117 -11.03 -17.04 -28.46
CA THR A 117 -12.47 -16.93 -28.67
C THR A 117 -13.24 -18.06 -27.98
N ALA A 118 -13.75 -17.78 -26.79
CA ALA A 118 -14.96 -18.35 -26.20
C ALA A 118 -15.77 -17.16 -25.65
N PRO A 119 -17.10 -17.09 -25.82
CA PRO A 119 -17.86 -15.91 -25.43
C PRO A 119 -17.73 -15.66 -23.92
N PRO A 120 -17.10 -14.56 -23.47
CA PRO A 120 -16.92 -14.29 -22.06
C PRO A 120 -18.23 -13.78 -21.45
N ALA A 121 -18.49 -14.19 -20.21
CA ALA A 121 -19.39 -13.45 -19.34
C ALA A 121 -18.87 -12.00 -19.23
N PRO A 122 -19.74 -10.98 -19.23
CA PRO A 122 -19.31 -9.59 -19.22
C PRO A 122 -18.51 -9.28 -17.94
N ASP A 123 -17.28 -8.80 -18.08
CA ASP A 123 -16.46 -8.29 -16.98
C ASP A 123 -17.17 -7.10 -16.33
N ALA A 124 -17.65 -7.31 -15.10
CA ALA A 124 -18.54 -6.38 -14.40
C ALA A 124 -17.84 -5.11 -13.86
N VAL A 125 -16.51 -5.01 -13.91
CA VAL A 125 -15.78 -3.82 -13.43
C VAL A 125 -14.79 -3.34 -14.47
N ARG A 126 -14.98 -2.10 -14.91
CA ARG A 126 -14.05 -1.42 -15.81
C ARG A 126 -13.35 -0.31 -15.06
N PHE A 127 -12.04 -0.46 -14.89
CA PHE A 127 -11.17 0.63 -14.47
C PHE A 127 -10.68 1.37 -15.70
N VAL A 128 -11.08 2.63 -15.85
CA VAL A 128 -10.54 3.49 -16.89
C VAL A 128 -9.51 4.40 -16.22
N PRO A 129 -8.19 4.21 -16.47
CA PRO A 129 -7.20 5.14 -15.95
C PRO A 129 -7.51 6.53 -16.50
N ALA A 130 -7.30 7.57 -15.67
CA ALA A 130 -7.54 8.95 -16.06
C ALA A 130 -6.67 9.32 -17.27
N GLY A 131 -7.25 9.22 -18.46
CA GLY A 131 -6.73 9.84 -19.67
C GLY A 131 -7.28 11.26 -19.80
N PRO A 132 -6.69 12.13 -20.63
CA PRO A 132 -7.25 13.44 -20.92
C PRO A 132 -8.56 13.29 -21.70
N SER A 133 -9.66 13.08 -20.97
CA SER A 133 -10.99 13.10 -21.54
C SER A 133 -11.34 14.54 -21.83
N ARG A 134 -11.41 14.91 -23.12
CA ARG A 134 -12.10 16.13 -23.56
C ARG A 134 -13.60 15.90 -23.42
N VAL A 135 -14.13 15.97 -22.20
CA VAL A 135 -15.58 16.04 -21.97
C VAL A 135 -15.99 17.50 -22.09
N ALA A 136 -16.00 17.98 -23.32
CA ALA A 136 -16.55 19.28 -23.68
C ALA A 136 -17.58 19.07 -24.78
N ASP A 137 -18.69 18.40 -24.45
CA ASP A 137 -19.99 18.53 -25.13
C ASP A 137 -20.99 17.52 -24.55
N ALA A 138 -21.74 17.92 -23.52
CA ALA A 138 -23.05 17.35 -23.17
C ALA A 138 -23.70 18.17 -22.04
N LEU A 139 -23.92 19.47 -22.27
CA LEU A 139 -24.94 20.24 -21.57
C LEU A 139 -25.69 21.06 -22.63
N PRO A 140 -27.04 21.17 -22.57
CA PRO A 140 -27.81 21.87 -23.58
C PRO A 140 -27.53 23.37 -23.47
N ARG A 141 -26.85 23.93 -24.47
CA ARG A 141 -26.64 25.37 -24.62
C ARG A 141 -27.97 26.05 -24.97
N LEU A 142 -28.52 26.79 -24.01
CA LEU A 142 -29.48 27.86 -24.31
C LEU A 142 -28.77 28.92 -25.16
N ARG A 143 -29.39 29.24 -26.28
CA ARG A 143 -28.88 30.05 -27.38
C ARG A 143 -29.10 31.54 -27.04
N ALA A 144 -28.03 32.31 -26.92
CA ALA A 144 -28.09 33.77 -27.01
C ALA A 144 -26.80 34.34 -27.62
N GLY A 145 -26.99 35.16 -28.67
CA GLY A 145 -26.18 36.34 -28.97
C GLY A 145 -24.76 36.15 -29.50
N ALA A 146 -24.57 36.37 -30.79
CA ALA A 146 -23.27 36.59 -31.44
C ALA A 146 -22.77 38.03 -31.21
N GLY A 147 -21.44 38.19 -31.11
CA GLY A 147 -20.72 39.46 -31.19
C GLY A 147 -19.20 39.23 -31.12
N ALA A 148 -18.44 39.81 -32.04
CA ALA A 148 -17.14 39.34 -32.53
C ALA A 148 -15.90 40.08 -31.98
N ASP A 149 -14.74 39.48 -32.30
CA ASP A 149 -13.39 40.03 -32.49
C ASP A 149 -12.51 40.46 -31.30
N ALA A 150 -11.49 39.63 -31.00
CA ALA A 150 -10.13 40.08 -30.65
C ALA A 150 -9.09 38.94 -30.81
N ALA A 151 -7.97 39.24 -31.48
CA ALA A 151 -6.88 38.33 -31.81
C ALA A 151 -5.93 38.01 -30.63
N PRO A 152 -5.20 36.86 -30.63
CA PRO A 152 -4.26 36.51 -29.56
C PRO A 152 -2.80 36.76 -29.93
N GLY A 153 -2.02 37.29 -28.98
CA GLY A 153 -0.57 37.44 -29.10
C GLY A 153 0.15 37.27 -27.75
N ALA A 154 1.08 36.31 -27.73
CA ALA A 154 2.25 36.25 -26.83
C ALA A 154 2.05 35.99 -25.32
N ARG A 155 1.69 34.74 -24.93
CA ARG A 155 2.01 34.18 -23.58
C ARG A 155 2.32 32.65 -23.57
N ALA A 156 2.55 32.04 -24.72
CA ALA A 156 2.59 30.58 -24.83
C ALA A 156 3.93 29.91 -24.44
N ARG A 157 4.99 30.65 -24.08
CA ARG A 157 6.31 30.05 -23.82
C ARG A 157 6.66 29.80 -22.35
N ASP A 158 6.00 30.45 -21.40
CA ASP A 158 6.32 30.27 -19.97
C ASP A 158 5.53 29.11 -19.33
N VAL A 159 4.38 28.73 -19.90
CA VAL A 159 3.50 27.66 -19.39
C VAL A 159 4.06 26.26 -19.70
N GLU A 160 4.85 26.11 -20.76
CA GLU A 160 5.36 24.81 -21.19
C GLU A 160 6.49 24.30 -20.26
N THR A 161 7.28 25.22 -19.69
CA THR A 161 8.31 24.88 -18.68
C THR A 161 7.72 24.46 -17.34
N ASP A 162 6.62 25.06 -16.89
CA ASP A 162 5.94 24.67 -15.65
C ASP A 162 5.16 23.35 -15.80
N ALA A 163 4.55 23.12 -16.97
CA ALA A 163 3.90 21.85 -17.28
C ALA A 163 4.92 20.69 -17.42
N ALA A 164 6.13 20.96 -17.91
CA ALA A 164 7.20 19.97 -17.94
C ALA A 164 7.72 19.65 -16.52
N ARG A 165 7.85 20.65 -15.64
CA ARG A 165 8.26 20.47 -14.24
C ARG A 165 7.23 19.68 -13.43
N ALA A 166 5.95 19.98 -13.62
CA ALA A 166 4.84 19.26 -12.97
C ALA A 166 4.73 17.78 -13.41
N ARG A 167 5.15 17.45 -14.64
CA ARG A 167 5.18 16.05 -15.14
C ARG A 167 6.31 15.22 -14.54
N VAL A 168 7.46 15.85 -14.24
CA VAL A 168 8.60 15.18 -13.59
C VAL A 168 8.29 14.87 -12.13
N ASP A 169 7.57 15.74 -11.42
CA ASP A 169 7.19 15.49 -10.03
C ASP A 169 6.02 14.50 -9.86
N ALA A 170 5.11 14.40 -10.84
CA ALA A 170 3.94 13.50 -10.78
C ALA A 170 4.27 12.01 -11.01
N GLY A 171 5.47 11.69 -11.51
CA GLY A 171 5.93 10.32 -11.77
C GLY A 171 6.87 9.74 -10.71
N ARG A 172 7.20 10.51 -9.65
CA ARG A 172 8.09 10.02 -8.59
C ARG A 172 7.37 8.98 -7.73
N PRO A 173 7.87 7.74 -7.62
CA PRO A 173 7.35 6.81 -6.64
C PRO A 173 7.54 7.40 -5.24
N ASP A 174 6.47 7.48 -4.45
CA ASP A 174 6.56 7.83 -3.03
C ASP A 174 7.18 6.63 -2.30
N VAL A 175 8.51 6.54 -2.35
CA VAL A 175 9.29 5.50 -1.67
C VAL A 175 9.36 5.90 -0.20
N ARG A 176 8.25 5.70 0.52
CA ARG A 176 8.29 5.66 1.98
C ARG A 176 9.09 4.40 2.34
N LEU A 177 10.38 4.58 2.61
CA LEU A 177 11.19 3.51 3.20
C LEU A 177 10.53 3.12 4.52
N ASP A 178 9.96 1.92 4.55
CA ASP A 178 9.57 1.30 5.80
C ASP A 178 10.83 1.13 6.65
N LEU A 179 10.86 1.84 7.78
CA LEU A 179 11.94 1.79 8.76
C LEU A 179 12.20 0.34 9.19
N GLN A 180 11.14 -0.46 9.33
CA GLN A 180 11.23 -1.83 9.78
C GLN A 180 11.86 -2.73 8.70
N GLY A 181 11.44 -2.57 7.45
CA GLY A 181 12.08 -3.20 6.29
C GLY A 181 13.58 -2.87 6.16
N LEU A 182 13.95 -1.59 6.31
CA LEU A 182 15.36 -1.16 6.25
C LEU A 182 16.19 -1.76 7.39
N LEU A 183 15.66 -1.77 8.62
CA LEU A 183 16.31 -2.40 9.77
C LEU A 183 16.45 -3.92 9.59
N GLY A 184 15.45 -4.57 9.01
CA GLY A 184 15.52 -5.99 8.65
C GLY A 184 16.63 -6.27 7.64
N ALA A 185 16.70 -5.48 6.56
CA ALA A 185 17.71 -5.62 5.51
C ALA A 185 19.13 -5.38 6.06
N LEU A 186 19.33 -4.35 6.88
CA LEU A 186 20.61 -4.07 7.55
C LEU A 186 21.03 -5.20 8.50
N ARG A 187 20.08 -5.80 9.23
CA ARG A 187 20.35 -6.94 10.11
C ARG A 187 20.79 -8.17 9.32
N THR A 188 20.11 -8.48 8.22
CA THR A 188 20.49 -9.58 7.31
C THR A 188 21.88 -9.36 6.71
N ALA A 189 22.25 -8.11 6.45
CA ALA A 189 23.59 -7.74 5.98
C ALA A 189 24.68 -7.76 7.08
N GLY A 190 24.34 -8.12 8.32
CA GLY A 190 25.28 -8.20 9.45
C GLY A 190 25.46 -6.91 10.25
N PHE A 191 24.68 -5.86 9.95
CA PHE A 191 24.76 -4.55 10.60
C PHE A 191 23.62 -4.35 11.60
N ALA A 192 23.53 -5.23 12.61
CA ALA A 192 22.55 -5.06 13.67
C ALA A 192 22.92 -3.88 14.57
N GLY A 193 22.02 -2.88 14.67
CA GLY A 193 22.15 -1.77 15.61
C GLY A 193 21.67 -2.12 17.02
N VAL A 194 22.19 -1.40 18.02
CA VAL A 194 21.70 -1.44 19.42
C VAL A 194 20.70 -0.30 19.64
N GLY A 195 19.67 -0.52 20.46
CA GLY A 195 18.62 0.47 20.75
C GLY A 195 17.28 0.13 20.10
N ARG A 196 16.33 1.06 20.11
CA ARG A 196 14.99 0.88 19.50
C ARG A 196 14.74 1.88 18.37
N GLY A 197 14.12 1.42 17.29
CA GLY A 197 13.65 2.28 16.19
C GLY A 197 14.77 3.08 15.52
N ARG A 198 14.71 4.41 15.59
CA ARG A 198 15.66 5.32 14.92
C ARG A 198 17.09 5.23 15.47
N GLU A 199 17.25 4.96 16.76
CA GLU A 199 18.58 4.77 17.37
C GLU A 199 19.23 3.50 16.84
N GLN A 200 18.44 2.43 16.73
CA GLN A 200 18.87 1.17 16.14
C GLN A 200 19.32 1.37 14.70
N LEU A 201 18.59 2.18 13.92
CA LEU A 201 18.96 2.49 12.54
C LEU A 201 20.26 3.29 12.50
N ALA A 202 20.39 4.33 13.32
CA ALA A 202 21.60 5.14 13.36
C ALA A 202 22.84 4.32 13.73
N ASP A 203 22.74 3.40 14.71
CA ASP A 203 23.85 2.52 15.08
C ASP A 203 24.19 1.51 13.97
N ALA A 204 23.18 0.92 13.33
CA ALA A 204 23.36 0.03 12.18
C ALA A 204 24.07 0.76 11.01
N VAL A 205 23.65 1.99 10.71
CA VAL A 205 24.27 2.82 9.67
C VAL A 205 25.71 3.18 10.03
N LYS A 206 26.00 3.54 11.29
CA LYS A 206 27.37 3.80 11.73
C LYS A 206 28.28 2.58 11.55
N LYS A 207 27.78 1.37 11.84
CA LYS A 207 28.53 0.12 11.65
C LYS A 207 28.82 -0.15 10.18
N LEU A 208 27.82 0.05 9.31
CA LEU A 208 27.99 -0.04 7.86
C LEU A 208 29.05 0.96 7.37
N GLN A 209 28.95 2.22 7.78
CA GLN A 209 29.89 3.27 7.38
C GLN A 209 31.33 2.92 7.78
N ARG A 210 31.55 2.43 9.01
CA ARG A 210 32.87 1.95 9.44
C ARG A 210 33.37 0.78 8.59
N ALA A 211 32.51 -0.17 8.26
CA ALA A 211 32.88 -1.36 7.50
C ALA A 211 33.26 -1.03 6.04
N ASP A 212 32.62 -0.02 5.44
CA ASP A 212 32.89 0.42 4.07
C ASP A 212 33.89 1.60 3.98
N GLY A 213 34.52 1.98 5.10
CA GLY A 213 35.51 3.07 5.15
C GLY A 213 34.92 4.47 4.89
N LEU A 214 33.62 4.64 5.13
CA LEU A 214 32.91 5.91 4.97
C LEU A 214 32.97 6.75 6.27
N PRO A 215 32.80 8.08 6.18
CA PRO A 215 32.62 8.94 7.35
C PRO A 215 31.47 8.46 8.23
N VAL A 216 31.71 8.31 9.54
CA VAL A 216 30.75 7.74 10.50
C VAL A 216 29.74 8.80 10.95
N THR A 217 28.89 9.25 10.05
CA THR A 217 27.86 10.27 10.30
C THR A 217 26.64 9.72 11.04
N GLY A 218 26.38 8.41 10.90
CA GLY A 218 25.16 7.76 11.36
C GLY A 218 23.89 8.22 10.63
N ARG A 219 24.05 8.91 9.50
CA ARG A 219 22.98 9.36 8.62
C ARG A 219 23.03 8.58 7.32
N LEU A 220 21.86 8.35 6.72
CA LEU A 220 21.75 7.67 5.44
C LEU A 220 22.06 8.65 4.28
N ASP A 221 23.31 9.07 4.18
CA ASP A 221 23.78 9.96 3.10
C ASP A 221 23.94 9.22 1.75
N ALA A 222 24.17 9.96 0.67
CA ALA A 222 24.29 9.39 -0.68
C ALA A 222 25.39 8.32 -0.80
N ALA A 223 26.53 8.52 -0.14
CA ALA A 223 27.64 7.57 -0.14
C ALA A 223 27.25 6.28 0.60
N THR A 224 26.54 6.41 1.71
CA THR A 224 25.98 5.30 2.48
C THR A 224 24.90 4.56 1.69
N ALA A 225 24.01 5.26 0.99
CA ALA A 225 22.99 4.64 0.13
C ALA A 225 23.62 3.84 -1.02
N GLN A 226 24.69 4.35 -1.63
CA GLN A 226 25.42 3.62 -2.67
C GLN A 226 26.19 2.42 -2.11
N ALA A 227 26.68 2.48 -0.88
CA ALA A 227 27.26 1.32 -0.20
C ALA A 227 26.22 0.22 0.06
N LEU A 228 25.00 0.61 0.46
CA LEU A 228 23.87 -0.32 0.62
C LEU A 228 23.45 -0.96 -0.70
N GLU A 229 23.45 -0.20 -1.79
CA GLU A 229 23.17 -0.69 -3.14
C GLU A 229 24.23 -1.71 -3.60
N ARG A 230 25.52 -1.40 -3.43
CA ARG A 230 26.63 -2.33 -3.78
C ARG A 230 26.57 -3.64 -3.01
N ARG A 231 26.06 -3.61 -1.77
CA ARG A 231 25.85 -4.81 -0.93
C ARG A 231 24.52 -5.52 -1.20
N GLY A 232 23.67 -5.01 -2.10
CA GLY A 232 22.36 -5.57 -2.42
C GLY A 232 21.32 -5.42 -1.31
N VAL A 233 21.53 -4.50 -0.35
CA VAL A 233 20.62 -4.25 0.77
C VAL A 233 19.47 -3.33 0.35
N LEU A 234 19.75 -2.38 -0.54
CA LEU A 234 18.75 -1.50 -1.16
C LEU A 234 18.66 -1.79 -2.66
N ASN A 235 17.46 -1.66 -3.22
CA ASN A 235 17.30 -1.62 -4.66
C ASN A 235 17.77 -0.25 -5.23
N ALA A 236 18.19 -0.24 -6.49
CA ALA A 236 18.69 0.96 -7.16
C ALA A 236 17.68 2.12 -7.15
N ALA A 237 16.38 1.82 -7.29
CA ALA A 237 15.31 2.82 -7.28
C ALA A 237 15.19 3.55 -5.93
N THR A 238 15.32 2.83 -4.83
CA THR A 238 15.25 3.37 -3.47
C THR A 238 16.51 4.16 -3.14
N ALA A 239 17.68 3.67 -3.54
CA ALA A 239 18.94 4.41 -3.42
C ALA A 239 18.88 5.74 -4.19
N GLN A 240 18.27 5.75 -5.37
CA GLN A 240 18.08 6.96 -6.16
C GLN A 240 17.08 7.94 -5.52
N ALA A 241 15.95 7.44 -5.02
CA ALA A 241 14.97 8.27 -4.31
C ALA A 241 15.57 8.96 -3.07
N LEU A 242 16.43 8.25 -2.33
CA LEU A 242 17.18 8.79 -1.19
C LEU A 242 18.17 9.88 -1.60
N LYS A 243 18.92 9.68 -2.69
CA LYS A 243 19.82 10.70 -3.24
C LYS A 243 19.07 11.99 -3.61
N GLU A 244 17.86 11.86 -4.14
CA GLU A 244 17.05 13.00 -4.56
C GLU A 244 16.43 13.78 -3.39
N GLN A 245 16.26 13.15 -2.22
CA GLN A 245 15.71 13.79 -1.02
C GLN A 245 16.75 14.56 -0.20
N ASP A 246 18.05 14.29 -0.35
CA ASP A 246 19.09 15.00 0.39
C ASP A 246 19.35 16.41 -0.20
N PRO A 247 19.05 17.51 0.53
CA PRO A 247 19.31 18.87 0.05
C PRO A 247 20.81 19.15 -0.12
N ALA A 248 21.70 18.48 0.61
CA ALA A 248 23.14 18.64 0.46
C ALA A 248 23.62 18.10 -0.91
N TRP A 249 22.97 17.03 -1.40
CA TRP A 249 23.20 16.51 -2.73
C TRP A 249 22.70 17.47 -3.82
N ARG A 250 21.51 18.06 -3.65
CA ARG A 250 21.02 19.07 -4.62
C ARG A 250 21.94 20.28 -4.70
N ALA A 251 22.51 20.73 -3.58
CA ALA A 251 23.48 21.82 -3.55
C ALA A 251 24.80 21.44 -4.24
N ALA A 252 25.33 20.23 -3.99
CA ALA A 252 26.56 19.74 -4.63
C ALA A 252 26.37 19.51 -6.14
N ALA A 253 25.24 18.94 -6.56
CA ALA A 253 24.90 18.71 -7.97
C ALA A 253 24.68 20.02 -8.73
N ALA A 254 24.02 21.01 -8.12
CA ALA A 254 23.88 22.35 -8.68
C ALA A 254 25.24 23.04 -8.84
N THR A 255 26.15 22.86 -7.87
CA THR A 255 27.52 23.40 -7.96
C THR A 255 28.33 22.72 -9.05
N ALA A 256 28.25 21.39 -9.18
CA ALA A 256 28.93 20.66 -10.26
C ALA A 256 28.39 21.03 -11.66
N ALA A 257 27.07 21.22 -11.77
CA ALA A 257 26.44 21.69 -13.00
C ALA A 257 26.86 23.13 -13.36
N ALA A 258 26.98 24.01 -12.36
CA ALA A 258 27.48 25.37 -12.55
C ALA A 258 28.96 25.38 -13.00
N THR A 259 29.81 24.53 -12.43
CA THR A 259 31.23 24.40 -12.83
C THR A 259 31.37 23.85 -14.26
N THR A 260 30.52 22.89 -14.64
CA THR A 260 30.51 22.34 -16.00
C THR A 260 30.01 23.39 -17.00
N ALA A 261 28.96 24.14 -16.66
CA ALA A 261 28.45 25.23 -17.48
C ALA A 261 29.48 26.36 -17.64
N ALA A 262 30.22 26.70 -16.58
CA ALA A 262 31.30 27.68 -16.64
C ALA A 262 32.49 27.20 -17.49
N THR A 263 32.79 25.90 -17.49
CA THR A 263 33.85 25.31 -18.32
C THR A 263 33.47 25.30 -19.80
N THR A 264 32.20 25.02 -20.12
CA THR A 264 31.67 25.06 -21.49
C THR A 264 31.49 26.49 -22.01
N ALA A 265 31.14 27.45 -21.15
CA ALA A 265 31.00 28.85 -21.52
C ALA A 265 32.35 29.56 -21.80
N ASN A 266 33.46 29.02 -21.26
CA ASN A 266 34.80 29.57 -21.49
C ASN A 266 35.56 28.87 -22.62
N ALA A 267 34.94 27.89 -23.28
CA ALA A 267 35.45 27.31 -24.52
C ALA A 267 35.03 28.21 -25.68
N GLU A 268 35.78 29.29 -25.90
CA GLU A 268 35.62 30.10 -27.11
C GLU A 268 35.73 29.21 -28.37
N PRO A 269 34.88 29.40 -29.38
CA PRO A 269 34.95 28.65 -30.62
C PRO A 269 36.23 29.05 -31.36
N ARG A 270 37.28 28.26 -31.20
CA ARG A 270 38.47 28.34 -32.05
C ARG A 270 38.03 28.04 -33.47
N THR A 271 38.01 29.07 -34.30
CA THR A 271 37.78 28.97 -35.74
C THR A 271 38.75 27.93 -36.33
N PRO A 272 38.27 27.02 -37.19
CA PRO A 272 39.13 26.05 -37.82
C PRO A 272 40.09 26.78 -38.76
N VAL A 273 41.38 26.73 -38.44
CA VAL A 273 42.44 27.14 -39.36
C VAL A 273 42.66 25.97 -40.31
N ASP A 274 42.21 26.14 -41.55
CA ASP A 274 42.46 25.23 -42.65
C ASP A 274 43.96 25.16 -42.97
N GLY A 275 44.46 23.92 -43.11
CA GLY A 275 45.61 23.61 -43.95
C GLY A 275 46.95 23.34 -43.25
N ALA A 276 47.24 22.07 -42.97
CA ALA A 276 48.54 21.43 -43.26
C ALA A 276 48.47 19.91 -42.99
N PRO A 277 49.05 19.05 -43.86
CA PRO A 277 49.10 17.61 -43.67
C PRO A 277 50.43 17.13 -43.04
N ALA A 278 50.43 15.87 -42.59
CA ALA A 278 51.55 15.03 -42.12
C ALA A 278 51.88 15.17 -40.60
N GLU A 279 52.25 14.14 -39.83
CA GLU A 279 52.88 12.82 -40.07
C GLU A 279 52.45 11.80 -38.99
N PRO A 280 52.66 10.48 -39.20
CA PRO A 280 52.47 9.45 -38.18
C PRO A 280 53.76 9.25 -37.36
N VAL A 281 53.68 9.40 -36.03
CA VAL A 281 54.77 9.04 -35.10
C VAL A 281 54.33 7.92 -34.15
N ALA A 282 55.19 6.92 -34.08
CA ALA A 282 55.06 5.63 -33.39
C ALA A 282 54.92 5.71 -31.85
N PRO A 283 54.44 4.63 -31.20
CA PRO A 283 54.25 4.58 -29.75
C PRO A 283 55.59 4.35 -29.00
N GLY A 284 55.95 5.31 -28.15
CA GLY A 284 57.06 5.22 -27.21
C GLY A 284 56.63 4.66 -25.85
N THR A 285 57.26 3.56 -25.47
CA THR A 285 57.19 2.88 -24.17
C THR A 285 57.81 3.74 -23.07
N VAL A 286 57.14 3.94 -21.93
CA VAL A 286 57.75 4.47 -20.70
C VAL A 286 57.38 3.57 -19.52
N ALA A 287 58.43 2.99 -18.93
CA ALA A 287 58.41 2.14 -17.75
C ALA A 287 58.23 2.97 -16.45
N PRO A 288 57.79 2.34 -15.34
CA PRO A 288 57.54 3.03 -14.08
C PRO A 288 58.83 3.32 -13.30
N ARG A 289 58.85 4.49 -12.66
CA ARG A 289 59.90 4.96 -11.76
C ARG A 289 59.57 4.52 -10.34
N SER A 290 60.43 3.67 -9.80
CA SER A 290 60.53 3.31 -8.39
C SER A 290 61.07 4.50 -7.59
N GLU A 291 60.41 4.84 -6.49
CA GLU A 291 61.00 5.60 -5.41
C GLU A 291 60.72 4.89 -4.08
N ASP A 292 61.83 4.49 -3.48
CA ASP A 292 61.99 3.97 -2.14
C ASP A 292 61.62 5.01 -1.08
N ALA A 293 60.96 4.57 -0.01
CA ALA A 293 61.01 5.24 1.28
C ALA A 293 60.88 4.21 2.40
N GLU A 294 62.03 3.68 2.82
CA GLU A 294 62.23 3.06 4.12
C GLU A 294 61.95 4.08 5.25
N GLY A 295 61.41 3.61 6.39
CA GLY A 295 61.59 4.36 7.63
C GLY A 295 60.66 4.02 8.80
N ARG A 296 61.16 3.15 9.70
CA ARG A 296 61.00 3.18 11.18
C ARG A 296 59.58 2.94 11.72
N GLY A 297 59.27 1.92 12.53
CA GLY A 297 59.98 1.44 13.72
C GLY A 297 59.42 2.12 14.98
N GLY A 298 58.49 1.47 15.71
CA GLY A 298 58.02 1.93 17.03
C GLY A 298 56.88 1.06 17.64
N PRO A 299 56.88 0.79 18.97
CA PRO A 299 56.35 -0.45 19.60
C PRO A 299 54.88 -0.39 20.11
N PRO A 300 54.29 -1.52 20.56
CA PRO A 300 52.89 -1.57 21.01
C PRO A 300 52.72 -1.16 22.47
N PRO A 301 51.58 -0.57 22.87
CA PRO A 301 51.22 -0.46 24.28
C PRO A 301 50.48 -1.72 24.76
N THR A 302 51.05 -2.32 25.79
CA THR A 302 50.47 -3.34 26.65
C THR A 302 49.64 -2.73 27.78
N MET A 303 48.55 -3.42 28.12
CA MET A 303 47.83 -3.50 29.40
C MET A 303 47.19 -2.25 30.01
N THR A 304 45.88 -2.34 30.25
CA THR A 304 45.35 -1.98 31.56
C THR A 304 44.11 -2.81 31.88
N SER A 305 44.28 -3.66 32.87
CA SER A 305 43.28 -4.44 33.58
C SER A 305 42.49 -3.50 34.48
N GLY A 306 41.18 -3.41 34.27
CA GLY A 306 40.25 -2.69 35.15
C GLY A 306 39.31 -3.69 35.81
N ALA A 307 39.66 -4.13 37.01
CA ALA A 307 38.75 -4.82 37.91
C ALA A 307 37.74 -3.80 38.47
N GLY A 308 36.45 -4.04 38.27
CA GLY A 308 35.35 -3.31 38.89
C GLY A 308 34.41 -4.30 39.55
N ARG A 309 34.47 -4.36 40.88
CA ARG A 309 33.63 -5.13 41.80
C ARG A 309 32.60 -4.17 42.40
N GLY A 310 31.41 -4.68 42.68
CA GLY A 310 30.35 -4.01 43.44
C GLY A 310 29.17 -3.62 42.56
N ASP A 311 27.92 -3.68 42.99
CA ASP A 311 27.29 -4.14 44.23
C ASP A 311 25.77 -3.98 43.96
N GLU A 312 24.93 -4.73 44.68
CA GLU A 312 23.51 -4.41 44.98
C GLU A 312 22.52 -4.37 43.79
N GLY A 313 21.45 -5.18 43.77
CA GLY A 313 20.43 -5.29 44.80
C GLY A 313 19.17 -4.57 44.30
N GLY A 314 18.16 -5.32 43.85
CA GLY A 314 16.95 -4.71 43.26
C GLY A 314 15.88 -5.72 42.89
N ASP A 315 15.40 -6.44 43.90
CA ASP A 315 14.12 -7.16 43.89
C ASP A 315 12.99 -6.15 43.69
N SER A 316 12.16 -6.35 42.66
CA SER A 316 10.85 -5.69 42.56
C SER A 316 9.80 -6.71 42.14
N THR A 317 9.48 -7.58 43.09
CA THR A 317 8.21 -8.29 43.15
C THR A 317 7.09 -7.32 43.53
N THR A 318 6.36 -6.79 42.57
CA THR A 318 5.02 -6.21 42.84
C THR A 318 3.95 -7.23 42.50
N ARG A 319 3.61 -8.03 43.52
CA ARG A 319 2.28 -8.59 43.72
C ARG A 319 1.30 -7.44 43.95
N GLY A 320 0.26 -7.39 43.14
CA GLY A 320 -0.93 -6.57 43.38
C GLY A 320 -2.16 -7.43 43.15
N ALA A 321 -2.52 -8.21 44.17
CA ALA A 321 -3.87 -8.76 44.30
C ALA A 321 -4.76 -7.66 44.90
N THR A 322 -5.88 -7.37 44.25
CA THR A 322 -7.04 -6.78 44.94
C THR A 322 -8.29 -7.35 44.27
N GLU A 323 -8.85 -8.34 44.95
CA GLU A 323 -10.25 -8.71 44.90
C GLU A 323 -11.08 -7.49 45.30
N HIS A 324 -12.17 -7.19 44.58
CA HIS A 324 -13.46 -6.91 45.22
C HIS A 324 -14.61 -6.71 44.21
N ASN A 325 -15.70 -7.40 44.55
CA ASN A 325 -17.11 -7.02 44.46
C ASN A 325 -17.82 -7.07 43.10
N GLY A 326 -18.60 -8.14 42.98
CA GLY A 326 -19.86 -8.11 42.26
C GLY A 326 -20.91 -7.27 43.00
N VAL A 327 -21.77 -6.65 42.20
CA VAL A 327 -23.08 -6.07 42.52
C VAL A 327 -23.91 -6.33 41.26
N VAL A 328 -24.61 -7.47 41.21
CA VAL A 328 -26.08 -7.56 41.24
C VAL A 328 -26.78 -6.23 41.53
N ASP A 329 -27.45 -5.68 40.51
CA ASP A 329 -28.59 -4.78 40.70
C ASP A 329 -29.66 -5.17 39.68
N ASP A 330 -30.65 -5.89 40.21
CA ASP A 330 -31.98 -6.07 39.65
C ASP A 330 -32.74 -4.75 39.84
N GLY A 331 -33.30 -4.21 38.76
CA GLY A 331 -34.12 -3.01 38.78
C GLY A 331 -35.26 -3.14 37.78
N GLU A 332 -36.34 -3.76 38.23
CA GLU A 332 -37.69 -3.60 37.70
C GLU A 332 -38.12 -2.12 37.66
N GLU A 333 -39.06 -1.81 36.76
CA GLU A 333 -40.10 -0.76 36.77
C GLU A 333 -40.22 -0.17 35.35
N GLY A 334 -41.30 -0.39 34.59
CA GLY A 334 -42.69 -0.33 35.01
C GLY A 334 -43.13 1.13 34.95
N GLY A 335 -43.66 1.57 33.81
CA GLY A 335 -44.01 2.97 33.60
C GLY A 335 -44.87 3.21 32.37
N ASP A 336 -46.07 2.63 32.39
CA ASP A 336 -47.20 3.11 31.58
C ASP A 336 -47.49 4.56 32.00
N GLY A 337 -47.48 5.47 31.02
CA GLY A 337 -47.67 6.89 31.23
C GLY A 337 -48.41 7.52 30.07
N ASP A 338 -49.72 7.25 30.00
CA ASP A 338 -50.67 7.99 29.18
C ASP A 338 -50.71 9.46 29.65
N GLY A 339 -49.99 10.32 28.93
CA GLY A 339 -49.92 11.76 29.20
C GLY A 339 -50.48 12.57 28.04
N VAL A 340 -51.79 12.78 28.06
CA VAL A 340 -52.53 13.67 27.16
C VAL A 340 -52.28 15.13 27.58
N GLY A 341 -51.74 15.96 26.67
CA GLY A 341 -51.67 17.42 26.78
C GLY A 341 -50.86 17.97 25.60
N ARG A 342 -51.44 18.39 24.48
CA ARG A 342 -52.20 19.63 24.23
C ARG A 342 -51.56 20.90 24.79
N ASP A 343 -51.00 21.64 23.83
CA ASP A 343 -51.04 23.11 23.66
C ASP A 343 -50.03 23.97 24.42
N ALA A 344 -48.94 24.33 23.72
CA ALA A 344 -48.34 25.67 23.64
C ALA A 344 -47.18 25.60 22.62
N ALA A 345 -47.36 25.99 21.35
CA ALA A 345 -47.28 27.37 20.86
C ALA A 345 -46.07 28.14 21.43
N GLY A 346 -44.96 28.15 20.69
CA GLY A 346 -43.88 29.12 20.88
C GLY A 346 -42.50 28.60 20.51
N ASP A 347 -41.89 29.25 19.52
CA ASP A 347 -40.44 29.29 19.25
C ASP A 347 -39.79 28.17 18.40
N ASP A 348 -40.41 27.86 17.26
CA ASP A 348 -39.75 27.18 16.13
C ASP A 348 -39.10 28.21 15.17
N ASP A 349 -37.95 28.83 15.49
CA ASP A 349 -37.24 29.66 14.48
C ASP A 349 -35.74 29.92 14.73
N ALA A 350 -34.98 28.95 15.26
CA ALA A 350 -33.54 29.15 15.51
C ALA A 350 -32.54 28.20 14.84
N GLU A 351 -32.94 27.14 14.11
CA GLU A 351 -31.97 26.15 13.58
C GLU A 351 -31.94 25.96 12.05
N ARG A 352 -32.50 26.90 11.27
CA ARG A 352 -32.35 26.92 9.80
C ARG A 352 -31.29 27.91 9.30
N LYS A 353 -30.06 27.83 9.79
CA LYS A 353 -28.90 28.49 9.13
C LYS A 353 -27.61 27.67 9.25
N GLN A 354 -27.64 26.39 8.90
CA GLN A 354 -26.47 25.78 8.28
C GLN A 354 -26.48 26.17 6.80
N GLY A 355 -25.71 27.21 6.50
CA GLY A 355 -25.67 27.89 5.22
C GLY A 355 -25.36 26.94 4.06
N ASN A 356 -26.39 26.65 3.28
CA ASN A 356 -26.20 26.59 1.84
C ASN A 356 -25.72 27.97 1.41
N ALA A 357 -24.48 28.05 0.95
CA ALA A 357 -23.94 29.24 0.29
C ALA A 357 -24.66 29.45 -1.05
N ASN A 358 -25.94 29.83 -1.00
CA ASN A 358 -26.53 30.63 -2.07
C ASN A 358 -26.21 32.07 -1.71
N VAL A 359 -25.12 32.54 -2.30
CA VAL A 359 -24.86 33.95 -2.50
C VAL A 359 -25.91 34.42 -3.51
N ASP A 360 -27.08 34.82 -3.02
CA ASP A 360 -28.04 35.61 -3.80
C ASP A 360 -27.51 37.05 -3.81
N GLY A 361 -26.44 37.25 -4.56
CA GLY A 361 -25.87 38.55 -4.88
C GLY A 361 -25.86 38.71 -6.38
N ASP A 362 -26.72 39.59 -6.87
CA ASP A 362 -26.83 40.07 -8.26
C ASP A 362 -25.57 40.87 -8.68
N ASP A 363 -24.38 40.29 -8.55
CA ASP A 363 -23.11 40.83 -9.04
C ASP A 363 -22.63 39.98 -10.23
N ASP A 364 -23.09 40.36 -11.42
CA ASP A 364 -22.96 39.67 -12.71
C ASP A 364 -21.52 39.52 -13.28
N GLU A 365 -20.43 39.82 -12.55
CA GLU A 365 -19.08 39.83 -13.16
C GLU A 365 -17.92 39.22 -12.35
N ALA A 366 -18.17 38.55 -11.23
CA ALA A 366 -17.10 37.82 -10.52
C ALA A 366 -17.19 36.31 -10.81
N GLY A 367 -16.39 35.84 -11.76
CA GLY A 367 -16.35 34.44 -12.23
C GLY A 367 -16.64 33.41 -11.13
N SER A 368 -17.77 32.72 -11.26
CA SER A 368 -18.28 31.80 -10.25
C SER A 368 -17.27 30.69 -9.98
N HIS A 369 -16.69 30.71 -8.79
CA HIS A 369 -15.83 29.62 -8.34
C HIS A 369 -16.75 28.45 -7.95
N TRP A 370 -16.39 27.24 -8.37
CA TRP A 370 -17.11 26.04 -7.95
C TRP A 370 -16.22 25.20 -7.05
N ARG A 371 -16.81 24.64 -5.99
CA ARG A 371 -16.09 23.84 -5.00
C ARG A 371 -16.35 22.36 -5.24
N ALA A 372 -15.30 21.60 -5.55
CA ALA A 372 -15.37 20.15 -5.51
C ALA A 372 -15.36 19.67 -4.04
N PRO A 373 -16.34 18.85 -3.62
CA PRO A 373 -16.40 18.36 -2.24
C PRO A 373 -15.26 17.38 -1.93
N SER A 374 -15.10 17.02 -0.64
CA SER A 374 -14.12 16.00 -0.22
C SER A 374 -14.36 14.66 -0.94
N LEU A 375 -13.33 13.82 -1.02
CA LEU A 375 -13.49 12.52 -1.68
C LEU A 375 -14.47 11.62 -0.96
N SER A 376 -14.44 11.65 0.37
CA SER A 376 -15.45 11.00 1.23
C SER A 376 -16.89 11.37 0.81
N ALA A 377 -17.19 12.66 0.65
CA ALA A 377 -18.51 13.14 0.25
C ALA A 377 -18.85 12.79 -1.21
N GLN A 378 -17.88 12.82 -2.12
CA GLN A 378 -18.06 12.37 -3.52
C GLN A 378 -18.44 10.89 -3.57
N ILE A 379 -17.75 10.05 -2.81
CA ILE A 379 -18.00 8.60 -2.75
C ILE A 379 -19.34 8.31 -2.11
N GLU A 380 -19.68 8.96 -1.00
CA GLU A 380 -20.98 8.78 -0.34
C GLU A 380 -22.14 9.12 -1.30
N ARG A 381 -22.04 10.24 -2.02
CA ARG A 381 -23.02 10.63 -3.05
C ARG A 381 -23.10 9.59 -4.17
N ALA A 382 -21.97 9.03 -4.58
CA ALA A 382 -21.92 8.02 -5.63
C ALA A 382 -22.53 6.67 -5.19
N LEU A 383 -22.23 6.23 -3.97
CA LEU A 383 -22.83 5.03 -3.37
C LEU A 383 -24.35 5.22 -3.17
N ALA A 384 -24.79 6.42 -2.82
CA ALA A 384 -26.22 6.75 -2.81
C ALA A 384 -26.85 6.66 -4.21
N GLY A 385 -26.07 6.85 -5.27
CA GLY A 385 -26.47 6.77 -6.68
C GLY A 385 -26.44 5.38 -7.31
N VAL A 386 -26.09 4.31 -6.56
CA VAL A 386 -26.19 2.93 -7.06
C VAL A 386 -27.61 2.64 -7.53
N ARG A 387 -27.74 2.02 -8.70
CA ARG A 387 -29.03 1.63 -9.30
C ARG A 387 -29.10 0.13 -9.47
N ARG A 388 -30.28 -0.45 -9.27
CA ARG A 388 -30.55 -1.83 -9.68
C ARG A 388 -30.85 -1.84 -11.17
N ASP A 389 -30.32 -2.84 -11.87
CA ASP A 389 -30.60 -3.09 -13.27
C ASP A 389 -31.63 -4.22 -13.34
N ASP A 390 -32.88 -3.85 -13.62
CA ASP A 390 -34.01 -4.78 -13.68
C ASP A 390 -34.09 -5.48 -15.03
N ASP A 391 -33.20 -6.46 -15.19
CA ASP A 391 -33.35 -7.44 -16.25
C ASP A 391 -34.46 -8.43 -15.84
N ARG A 392 -35.66 -8.29 -16.43
CA ARG A 392 -36.94 -8.92 -16.00
C ARG A 392 -36.93 -10.47 -15.87
N ARG A 393 -35.84 -11.13 -16.24
CA ARG A 393 -35.69 -12.60 -16.17
C ARG A 393 -34.43 -13.06 -15.44
N GLY A 394 -33.62 -12.15 -14.90
CA GLY A 394 -32.32 -12.44 -14.29
C GLY A 394 -32.27 -12.25 -12.79
N ALA A 395 -31.16 -12.67 -12.18
CA ALA A 395 -30.80 -12.26 -10.83
C ALA A 395 -30.67 -10.74 -10.78
N ALA A 396 -31.03 -10.11 -9.65
CA ALA A 396 -30.86 -8.67 -9.48
C ALA A 396 -29.39 -8.28 -9.65
N THR A 397 -29.12 -7.44 -10.64
CA THR A 397 -27.79 -6.86 -10.87
C THR A 397 -27.81 -5.38 -10.57
N TYR A 398 -26.65 -4.79 -10.34
CA TYR A 398 -26.51 -3.40 -9.95
C TYR A 398 -25.46 -2.70 -10.81
N ARG A 399 -25.66 -1.39 -10.98
CA ARG A 399 -24.75 -0.50 -11.71
C ARG A 399 -24.30 0.64 -10.82
N LEU A 400 -23.01 0.93 -10.86
CA LEU A 400 -22.37 2.10 -10.25
C LEU A 400 -21.50 2.79 -11.28
N GLU A 401 -21.72 4.09 -11.51
CA GLU A 401 -20.83 4.94 -12.29
C GLU A 401 -20.38 6.10 -11.41
N LEU A 402 -19.06 6.22 -11.23
CA LEU A 402 -18.45 7.19 -10.34
C LEU A 402 -17.25 7.85 -11.02
N LEU A 403 -17.24 9.18 -11.00
CA LEU A 403 -16.10 10.00 -11.37
C LEU A 403 -15.63 10.77 -10.15
N LEU A 404 -14.45 10.43 -9.63
CA LEU A 404 -13.79 11.16 -8.56
C LEU A 404 -12.91 12.26 -9.15
N VAL A 405 -13.10 13.48 -8.66
CA VAL A 405 -12.27 14.63 -8.99
C VAL A 405 -11.52 15.11 -7.76
N ARG A 406 -10.38 15.79 -7.97
CA ARG A 406 -9.58 16.32 -6.86
C ARG A 406 -10.40 17.33 -6.04
N PRO A 407 -10.50 17.21 -4.70
CA PRO A 407 -11.16 18.21 -3.86
C PRO A 407 -10.46 19.58 -3.98
N GLY A 408 -11.24 20.67 -3.98
CA GLY A 408 -10.68 22.01 -4.14
C GLY A 408 -11.70 23.05 -4.59
N VAL A 409 -11.25 24.30 -4.72
CA VAL A 409 -12.03 25.39 -5.33
C VAL A 409 -11.43 25.65 -6.70
N TYR A 410 -12.28 25.67 -7.72
CA TYR A 410 -11.91 25.83 -9.12
C TYR A 410 -12.59 27.08 -9.69
N THR A 411 -11.90 27.80 -10.58
CA THR A 411 -12.48 28.94 -11.27
C THR A 411 -13.50 28.48 -12.31
N ALA A 412 -14.43 29.36 -12.68
CA ALA A 412 -15.36 29.10 -13.79
C ALA A 412 -14.61 28.62 -15.05
N GLY A 413 -15.07 27.52 -15.64
CA GLY A 413 -14.46 26.93 -16.85
C GLY A 413 -13.20 26.09 -16.62
N GLN A 414 -12.61 26.06 -15.42
CA GLN A 414 -11.49 25.17 -15.12
C GLN A 414 -12.04 23.77 -14.76
N PRO A 415 -11.70 22.71 -15.53
CA PRO A 415 -12.09 21.35 -15.17
C PRO A 415 -11.29 20.88 -13.96
N ALA A 416 -11.95 20.22 -13.00
CA ALA A 416 -11.23 19.60 -11.90
C ALA A 416 -10.46 18.38 -12.41
N PRO A 417 -9.20 18.18 -11.96
CA PRO A 417 -8.43 17.00 -12.30
C PRO A 417 -9.16 15.71 -11.89
N GLU A 418 -9.42 14.85 -12.87
CA GLU A 418 -9.98 13.51 -12.63
C GLU A 418 -8.96 12.64 -11.90
N LEU A 419 -9.40 12.00 -10.81
CA LEU A 419 -8.57 11.09 -10.01
C LEU A 419 -8.87 9.63 -10.33
N LEU A 420 -10.14 9.30 -10.54
CA LEU A 420 -10.57 7.94 -10.83
C LEU A 420 -11.93 7.96 -11.54
N ARG A 421 -12.04 7.22 -12.64
CA ARG A 421 -13.33 6.84 -13.22
C ARG A 421 -13.55 5.35 -13.00
N LEU A 422 -14.62 5.03 -12.28
CA LEU A 422 -14.97 3.67 -11.90
C LEU A 422 -16.37 3.36 -12.40
N VAL A 423 -16.49 2.26 -13.15
CA VAL A 423 -17.76 1.76 -13.65
C VAL A 423 -17.90 0.30 -13.24
N VAL A 424 -18.97 0.00 -12.50
CA VAL A 424 -19.44 -1.35 -12.22
C VAL A 424 -20.72 -1.57 -13.01
N GLU A 425 -20.72 -2.54 -13.91
CA GLU A 425 -21.85 -2.86 -14.77
C GLU A 425 -22.37 -4.27 -14.45
N ARG A 426 -23.69 -4.39 -14.26
CA ARG A 426 -24.39 -5.68 -14.11
C ARG A 426 -23.79 -6.63 -13.07
N ALA A 427 -23.26 -6.08 -11.97
CA ALA A 427 -22.69 -6.89 -10.89
C ALA A 427 -23.79 -7.39 -9.95
N GLY A 428 -23.76 -8.67 -9.60
CA GLY A 428 -24.60 -9.22 -8.54
C GLY A 428 -24.22 -8.65 -7.15
N PRO A 429 -25.10 -8.74 -6.14
CA PRO A 429 -24.82 -8.19 -4.80
C PRO A 429 -23.67 -8.88 -4.06
N PHE A 430 -23.27 -10.08 -4.50
CA PHE A 430 -22.18 -10.88 -3.94
C PHE A 430 -21.01 -11.03 -4.92
N ASP A 431 -20.99 -10.22 -5.98
CA ASP A 431 -19.93 -10.27 -6.97
C ASP A 431 -18.62 -9.68 -6.41
N ASP A 432 -17.49 -10.32 -6.70
CA ASP A 432 -16.14 -9.85 -6.36
C ASP A 432 -15.83 -8.46 -6.96
N ALA A 433 -16.58 -8.06 -7.98
CA ALA A 433 -16.61 -6.71 -8.54
C ALA A 433 -16.68 -5.62 -7.46
N TRP A 434 -17.53 -5.80 -6.45
CA TRP A 434 -17.71 -4.83 -5.38
C TRP A 434 -16.48 -4.74 -4.46
N GLY A 435 -15.83 -5.87 -4.17
CA GLY A 435 -14.58 -5.89 -3.41
C GLY A 435 -13.44 -5.18 -4.14
N ARG A 436 -13.33 -5.38 -5.47
CA ARG A 436 -12.35 -4.66 -6.30
C ARG A 436 -12.64 -3.17 -6.35
N ALA A 437 -13.90 -2.78 -6.50
CA ALA A 437 -14.29 -1.37 -6.49
C ALA A 437 -13.97 -0.71 -5.14
N LEU A 438 -14.30 -1.37 -4.03
CA LEU A 438 -14.02 -0.91 -2.68
C LEU A 438 -12.51 -0.71 -2.44
N ALA A 439 -11.69 -1.67 -2.85
CA ALA A 439 -10.24 -1.58 -2.73
C ALA A 439 -9.67 -0.36 -3.49
N ALA A 440 -10.16 -0.12 -4.72
CA ALA A 440 -9.74 1.02 -5.54
C ALA A 440 -10.17 2.36 -4.92
N LEU A 441 -11.38 2.44 -4.38
CA LEU A 441 -11.86 3.65 -3.69
C LEU A 441 -11.06 3.95 -2.42
N ASN A 442 -10.77 2.94 -1.61
CA ASN A 442 -9.97 3.07 -0.40
C ASN A 442 -8.51 3.47 -0.70
N ASP A 443 -7.91 2.96 -1.78
CA ASP A 443 -6.59 3.42 -2.22
C ASP A 443 -6.60 4.91 -2.56
N ARG A 444 -7.64 5.42 -3.24
CA ARG A 444 -7.76 6.84 -3.57
C ARG A 444 -8.04 7.71 -2.36
N LEU A 445 -8.90 7.26 -1.43
CA LEU A 445 -9.13 7.94 -0.15
C LEU A 445 -7.83 8.09 0.62
N ARG A 446 -7.08 7.01 0.85
CA ARG A 446 -5.80 7.08 1.59
C ARG A 446 -4.78 8.06 1.00
N ARG A 447 -4.77 8.22 -0.33
CA ARG A 447 -3.80 9.11 -1.02
C ARG A 447 -4.19 10.58 -0.98
N HIS A 448 -5.49 10.89 -0.99
CA HIS A 448 -5.97 12.25 -1.25
C HIS A 448 -6.87 12.83 -0.15
N ASP A 449 -7.35 11.98 0.76
CA ASP A 449 -8.22 12.33 1.89
C ASP A 449 -7.90 11.36 3.06
N PRO A 450 -6.69 11.44 3.66
CA PRO A 450 -6.20 10.44 4.62
C PRO A 450 -6.97 10.43 5.94
N ASP A 451 -7.66 11.51 6.27
CA ASP A 451 -8.48 11.64 7.47
C ASP A 451 -9.88 11.02 7.29
N ALA A 452 -10.26 10.67 6.05
CA ALA A 452 -11.53 10.02 5.78
C ALA A 452 -11.56 8.59 6.33
N ARG A 453 -12.71 8.19 6.89
CA ARG A 453 -12.97 6.82 7.30
C ARG A 453 -12.83 5.89 6.09
N PRO A 454 -12.06 4.79 6.19
CA PRO A 454 -12.03 3.79 5.12
C PRO A 454 -13.42 3.20 4.92
N LEU A 455 -13.78 2.96 3.66
CA LEU A 455 -15.00 2.28 3.29
C LEU A 455 -14.91 0.80 3.63
N THR A 456 -16.02 0.25 4.10
CA THR A 456 -16.15 -1.15 4.48
C THR A 456 -17.11 -1.88 3.53
N ASP A 457 -17.10 -3.22 3.58
CA ASP A 457 -18.09 -4.02 2.83
C ASP A 457 -19.54 -3.70 3.24
N ASP A 458 -19.77 -3.28 4.50
CA ASP A 458 -21.11 -2.95 4.97
C ASP A 458 -21.62 -1.65 4.32
N ASP A 459 -20.76 -0.67 4.05
CA ASP A 459 -21.14 0.56 3.34
C ASP A 459 -21.68 0.26 1.94
N VAL A 460 -21.03 -0.67 1.23
CA VAL A 460 -21.49 -1.13 -0.09
C VAL A 460 -22.79 -1.92 0.03
N ARG A 461 -22.93 -2.80 1.03
CA ARG A 461 -24.18 -3.54 1.27
C ARG A 461 -25.35 -2.62 1.62
N VAL A 462 -25.12 -1.58 2.42
CA VAL A 462 -26.11 -0.54 2.71
C VAL A 462 -26.52 0.18 1.43
N ALA A 463 -25.57 0.55 0.58
CA ALA A 463 -25.85 1.18 -0.72
C ALA A 463 -26.69 0.29 -1.64
N LEU A 464 -26.33 -1.00 -1.75
CA LEU A 464 -27.08 -1.98 -2.55
C LEU A 464 -28.49 -2.22 -2.00
N ARG A 465 -28.67 -2.31 -0.68
CA ARG A 465 -29.98 -2.40 -0.04
C ARG A 465 -30.84 -1.17 -0.35
N ARG A 466 -30.27 0.03 -0.22
CA ARG A 466 -30.97 1.28 -0.55
C ARG A 466 -31.38 1.34 -2.02
N ALA A 467 -30.51 0.91 -2.93
CA ALA A 467 -30.82 0.82 -4.35
C ALA A 467 -32.01 -0.11 -4.61
N ARG A 468 -32.03 -1.28 -3.97
CA ARG A 468 -33.13 -2.25 -4.10
C ARG A 468 -34.50 -1.67 -3.73
N TYR A 469 -34.60 -0.91 -2.64
CA TYR A 469 -35.87 -0.34 -2.18
C TYR A 469 -36.32 0.90 -2.97
N ARG A 470 -35.38 1.62 -3.61
CA ARG A 470 -35.70 2.84 -4.35
C ARG A 470 -36.54 2.56 -5.59
N ASP A 471 -36.28 1.44 -6.26
CA ASP A 471 -37.00 1.05 -7.47
C ASP A 471 -38.41 0.48 -7.18
N ASP A 472 -38.67 0.04 -5.94
CA ASP A 472 -40.02 -0.40 -5.53
C ASP A 472 -40.97 0.78 -5.22
N ALA A 473 -40.44 2.02 -5.11
CA ALA A 473 -41.18 3.20 -4.69
C ALA A 473 -41.60 4.15 -5.83
N GLY A 474 -41.22 3.85 -7.08
CA GLY A 474 -41.60 4.60 -8.28
C GLY A 474 -42.38 3.74 -9.25
#